data_AF-A0A3M8AYP6-F1
#
_entry.id   AF-A0A3M8AYP6-F1
#
_cell.length_a   1.000
_cell.length_b   1.000
_cell.length_c   1.000
_cell.angle_alpha   90.00
_cell.angle_beta   90.00
_cell.angle_gamma   90.00
#
_symmetry.space_group_name_H-M   'P 1'
#
loop_
_entity.id
_entity.type
_entity.pdbx_description
1 polymer ?
#
loop_
_entity_poly.entity_id
_entity_poly.type
_entity_poly.pdbx_seq_one_letter_code
_entity_poly.pdbx_strand_id
1 'polypeptide(L)'
;MFHPLVFDNIRVVLEGAVYDRDFDGAITITNRSDVMDMATFQRLFQIDFKLAGQAENERAVRAQMQLRTSLGDIAAEQLETPLVEHIGCTICIHFYMQLEGPGDIPDRAKEITTILNDIWGQRPFITQTLSAKLPEHRIEWPPQSWENRVTLDFHRKIDEGNIEDLRLLIEHTIQSLAGLQNYVDQT
;
A
#
# COMPACT_ATOMS: atom_id res chain seq x y z
N MET A 1 -16.81 -7.14 29.03
CA MET A 1 -15.38 -6.90 28.78
C MET A 1 -15.30 -6.60 27.30
N PHE A 2 -14.86 -5.40 26.90
CA PHE A 2 -14.76 -5.07 25.48
C PHE A 2 -13.60 -5.87 24.90
N HIS A 3 -13.89 -6.81 24.00
CA HIS A 3 -12.86 -7.44 23.20
C HIS A 3 -12.36 -6.41 22.15
N PRO A 4 -11.05 -6.33 21.89
CA PRO A 4 -10.52 -5.52 20.79
C PRO A 4 -11.14 -5.97 19.48
N LEU A 5 -11.36 -5.04 18.55
CA LEU A 5 -11.87 -5.42 17.23
C LEU A 5 -10.84 -6.29 16.49
N VAL A 6 -11.30 -7.11 15.55
CA VAL A 6 -10.44 -7.79 14.56
C VAL A 6 -9.50 -6.78 13.89
N PHE A 7 -10.00 -5.58 13.60
CA PHE A 7 -9.19 -4.48 13.09
C PHE A 7 -8.03 -4.10 14.02
N ASP A 8 -8.28 -3.97 15.33
CA ASP A 8 -7.26 -3.56 16.29
C ASP A 8 -6.17 -4.64 16.41
N ASN A 9 -6.57 -5.91 16.40
CA ASN A 9 -5.64 -7.04 16.48
C ASN A 9 -4.77 -7.14 15.21
N ILE A 10 -5.37 -7.09 14.02
CA ILE A 10 -4.63 -7.13 12.75
C ILE A 10 -3.73 -5.90 12.60
N ARG A 11 -4.19 -4.71 13.02
CA ARG A 11 -3.39 -3.48 12.98
C ARG A 11 -2.11 -3.64 13.79
N VAL A 12 -2.21 -4.13 15.03
CA VAL A 12 -1.05 -4.31 15.91
C VAL A 12 -0.04 -5.28 15.30
N VAL A 13 -0.51 -6.37 14.70
CA VAL A 13 0.40 -7.34 14.08
C VAL A 13 1.04 -6.78 12.80
N LEU A 14 0.26 -6.11 11.95
CA LEU A 14 0.78 -5.46 10.75
C LEU A 14 1.84 -4.41 11.10
N GLU A 15 1.51 -3.52 12.05
CA GLU A 15 2.41 -2.47 12.53
C GLU A 15 3.70 -3.06 13.11
N GLY A 16 3.59 -4.05 14.00
CA GLY A 16 4.75 -4.72 14.58
C GLY A 16 5.65 -5.35 13.53
N ALA A 17 5.08 -6.07 12.57
CA ALA A 17 5.85 -6.73 11.51
C ALA A 17 6.53 -5.74 10.54
N VAL A 18 5.97 -4.54 10.33
CA VAL A 18 6.65 -3.48 9.57
C VAL A 18 7.79 -2.89 10.40
N TYR A 19 7.58 -2.65 11.70
CA TYR A 19 8.64 -2.17 12.60
C TYR A 19 9.80 -3.15 12.72
N ASP A 20 9.54 -4.46 12.75
CA ASP A 20 10.60 -5.48 12.74
C ASP A 20 11.55 -5.26 11.55
N ARG A 21 11.00 -4.96 10.36
CA ARG A 21 11.79 -4.73 9.13
C ARG A 21 12.50 -3.38 9.12
N ASP A 22 11.96 -2.38 9.81
CA ASP A 22 12.61 -1.10 10.03
C ASP A 22 13.82 -1.26 10.98
N PHE A 23 13.64 -1.99 12.08
CA PHE A 23 14.70 -2.31 13.04
C PHE A 23 15.82 -3.17 12.42
N ASP A 24 15.48 -4.11 11.54
CA ASP A 24 16.44 -4.91 10.77
C ASP A 24 17.19 -4.08 9.71
N GLY A 25 16.79 -2.82 9.48
CA GLY A 25 17.40 -1.94 8.49
C GLY A 25 17.06 -2.32 7.04
N ALA A 26 15.98 -3.08 6.80
CA ALA A 26 15.52 -3.40 5.45
C ALA A 26 14.75 -2.23 4.83
N ILE A 27 14.00 -1.51 5.65
CA ILE A 27 13.20 -0.35 5.25
C ILE A 27 13.42 0.82 6.22
N THR A 28 12.88 1.98 5.84
CA THR A 28 12.75 3.15 6.71
C THR A 28 11.30 3.59 6.70
N ILE A 29 10.62 3.54 7.85
CA ILE A 29 9.25 4.04 8.01
C ILE A 29 9.27 5.57 7.89
N THR A 30 8.47 6.10 6.98
CA THR A 30 8.41 7.55 6.68
C THR A 30 7.17 8.23 7.23
N ASN A 31 6.07 7.49 7.42
CA ASN A 31 4.81 8.04 7.90
C ASN A 31 3.92 6.95 8.48
N ARG A 32 3.05 7.34 9.43
CA ARG A 32 2.04 6.48 10.04
C ARG A 32 0.80 7.31 10.34
N SER A 33 -0.37 6.78 10.01
CA SER A 33 -1.66 7.43 10.27
C SER A 33 -2.71 6.40 10.69
N ASP A 34 -3.48 6.72 11.73
CA ASP A 34 -4.68 5.97 12.13
C ASP A 34 -5.84 6.96 12.16
N VAL A 35 -6.82 6.75 11.27
CA VAL A 35 -7.90 7.70 10.99
C VAL A 35 -9.24 6.99 11.14
N MET A 36 -10.18 7.65 11.79
CA MET A 36 -11.58 7.26 11.79
C MET A 36 -12.39 8.35 11.08
N ASP A 37 -13.09 7.96 10.02
CA ASP A 37 -14.04 8.83 9.32
C ASP A 37 -15.36 8.85 10.11
N MET A 38 -15.75 10.00 10.63
CA MET A 38 -16.99 10.17 11.41
C MET A 38 -18.27 10.19 10.57
N ALA A 39 -18.17 10.48 9.28
CA ALA A 39 -19.33 10.50 8.40
C ALA A 39 -19.71 9.08 7.96
N THR A 40 -18.71 8.25 7.67
CA THR A 40 -18.92 6.86 7.20
C THR A 40 -18.68 5.81 8.27
N PHE A 41 -18.16 6.21 9.44
CA PHE A 41 -17.70 5.32 10.52
C PHE A 41 -16.70 4.24 10.07
N GLN A 42 -15.88 4.58 9.07
CA GLN A 42 -14.79 3.72 8.62
C GLN A 42 -13.52 4.00 9.42
N ARG A 43 -12.72 2.96 9.67
CA ARG A 43 -11.34 3.14 10.17
C ARG A 43 -10.33 2.76 9.10
N LEU A 44 -9.26 3.53 9.05
CA LEU A 44 -8.12 3.34 8.17
C LEU A 44 -6.84 3.47 8.98
N PHE A 45 -6.05 2.39 9.01
CA PHE A 45 -4.66 2.45 9.40
C PHE A 45 -3.78 2.48 8.15
N GLN A 46 -2.78 3.34 8.15
CA GLN A 46 -1.83 3.52 7.06
C GLN A 46 -0.41 3.58 7.62
N ILE A 47 0.51 2.85 6.98
CA ILE A 47 1.94 2.94 7.24
C ILE A 47 2.70 3.04 5.92
N ASP A 48 3.59 4.03 5.84
CA ASP A 48 4.39 4.32 4.65
C ASP A 48 5.86 4.09 4.95
N PHE A 49 6.59 3.50 4.01
CA PHE A 49 8.01 3.24 4.14
C PHE A 49 8.71 3.21 2.78
N LYS A 50 10.03 3.34 2.82
CA LYS A 50 10.94 3.21 1.67
C LYS A 50 12.06 2.22 1.99
N LEU A 51 12.88 1.84 1.01
CA LEU A 51 14.08 1.05 1.29
C LEU A 51 15.06 1.84 2.15
N ALA A 52 15.71 1.17 3.09
CA ALA A 52 16.73 1.78 3.93
C ALA A 52 17.94 2.24 3.10
N GLY A 53 18.62 3.30 3.56
CA GLY A 53 19.80 3.84 2.88
C GLY A 53 19.51 4.64 1.60
N GLN A 54 18.26 4.68 1.13
CA GLN A 54 17.85 5.53 0.03
C GLN A 54 17.80 6.99 0.46
N ALA A 55 18.46 7.85 -0.32
CA ALA A 55 18.43 9.30 -0.11
C ALA A 55 16.98 9.80 -0.09
N GLU A 56 16.69 10.84 0.71
CA GLU A 56 15.43 11.56 0.61
C GLU A 56 15.44 12.41 -0.66
N ASN A 57 15.21 11.77 -1.79
CA ASN A 57 15.06 12.43 -3.08
C ASN A 57 13.77 11.97 -3.77
N GLU A 58 13.38 12.69 -4.82
CA GLU A 58 12.13 12.45 -5.56
C GLU A 58 12.11 11.11 -6.30
N ARG A 59 13.26 10.43 -6.43
CA ARG A 59 13.39 9.12 -7.08
C ARG A 59 13.18 7.93 -6.14
N ALA A 60 13.12 8.17 -4.83
CA ALA A 60 12.85 7.11 -3.87
C ALA A 60 11.41 6.59 -4.04
N VAL A 61 11.28 5.31 -4.37
CA VAL A 61 9.98 4.62 -4.39
C VAL A 61 9.48 4.47 -2.95
N ARG A 62 8.20 4.77 -2.74
CA ARG A 62 7.54 4.64 -1.44
C ARG A 62 6.47 3.56 -1.52
N ALA A 63 6.46 2.67 -0.54
CA ALA A 63 5.37 1.73 -0.30
C ALA A 63 4.44 2.29 0.78
N GLN A 64 3.16 1.96 0.67
CA GLN A 64 2.13 2.31 1.63
C GLN A 64 1.20 1.12 1.81
N MET A 65 1.06 0.66 3.03
CA MET A 65 0.12 -0.39 3.39
C MET A 65 -1.07 0.23 4.10
N GLN A 66 -2.27 -0.12 3.66
CA GLN A 66 -3.53 0.35 4.22
C GLN A 66 -4.34 -0.83 4.74
N LEU A 67 -4.79 -0.74 5.98
CA LEU A 67 -5.76 -1.64 6.58
C LEU A 67 -7.05 -0.86 6.81
N ARG A 68 -8.18 -1.37 6.32
CA ARG A 68 -9.48 -0.70 6.39
C ARG A 68 -10.53 -1.62 7.01
N THR A 69 -11.44 -1.04 7.80
CA THR A 69 -12.67 -1.70 8.24
C THR A 69 -13.86 -0.77 8.09
N SER A 70 -15.03 -1.35 7.83
CA SER A 70 -16.28 -0.61 7.60
C SER A 70 -17.15 -0.57 8.85
N LEU A 71 -18.11 0.35 8.89
CA LEU A 71 -19.14 0.36 9.95
C LEU A 71 -19.88 -0.98 10.05
N GLY A 72 -20.16 -1.63 8.90
CA GLY A 72 -20.84 -2.93 8.87
C GLY A 72 -20.04 -4.01 9.59
N ASP A 73 -18.73 -4.05 9.36
CA ASP A 73 -17.82 -4.99 10.05
C ASP A 73 -17.75 -4.70 11.55
N ILE A 74 -17.55 -3.44 11.92
CA ILE A 74 -17.49 -3.02 13.34
C ILE A 74 -18.79 -3.36 14.07
N ALA A 75 -19.94 -3.05 13.46
CA ALA A 75 -21.25 -3.29 14.07
C ALA A 75 -21.56 -4.78 14.19
N ALA A 76 -21.25 -5.57 13.15
CA ALA A 76 -21.44 -7.02 13.17
C ALA A 76 -20.66 -7.67 14.32
N GLU A 77 -19.42 -7.23 14.49
CA GLU A 77 -18.53 -7.72 15.55
C GLU A 77 -19.02 -7.31 16.95
N GLN A 78 -19.32 -6.02 17.16
CA GLN A 78 -19.74 -5.51 18.47
C GLN A 78 -21.11 -6.02 18.92
N LEU A 79 -22.00 -6.29 17.98
CA LEU A 79 -23.34 -6.84 18.25
C LEU A 79 -23.37 -8.37 18.22
N GLU A 80 -22.24 -9.03 17.95
CA GLU A 80 -22.16 -10.48 17.75
C GLU A 80 -23.25 -11.00 16.79
N THR A 81 -23.56 -10.20 15.77
CA THR A 81 -24.69 -10.41 14.86
C THR A 81 -24.17 -10.44 13.42
N PRO A 82 -24.61 -11.40 12.59
CA PRO A 82 -24.20 -11.46 11.19
C PRO A 82 -24.90 -10.36 10.37
N LEU A 83 -24.37 -9.12 10.44
CA LEU A 83 -24.80 -7.99 9.60
C LEU A 83 -24.08 -7.97 8.25
N VAL A 84 -23.01 -8.74 8.11
CA VAL A 84 -22.20 -8.90 6.91
C VAL A 84 -21.90 -10.40 6.70
N GLU A 85 -21.62 -10.81 5.46
CA GLU A 85 -21.30 -12.21 5.16
C GLU A 85 -20.04 -12.69 5.90
N HIS A 86 -18.99 -11.87 5.89
CA HIS A 86 -17.74 -12.12 6.58
C HIS A 86 -17.26 -10.83 7.27
N ILE A 87 -17.03 -10.92 8.59
CA ILE A 87 -16.41 -9.88 9.40
C ILE A 87 -14.91 -9.89 9.12
N GLY A 88 -14.33 -8.74 8.82
CA GLY A 88 -12.89 -8.65 8.64
C GLY A 88 -12.45 -7.28 8.16
N CYS A 89 -11.19 -7.22 7.77
CA CYS A 89 -10.56 -6.01 7.25
C CYS A 89 -10.09 -6.20 5.82
N THR A 90 -9.96 -5.12 5.07
CA THR A 90 -9.36 -5.13 3.73
C THR A 90 -7.96 -4.54 3.79
N ILE A 91 -7.00 -5.20 3.14
CA ILE A 91 -5.65 -4.67 2.92
C ILE A 91 -5.51 -4.18 1.49
N CYS A 92 -4.95 -2.99 1.31
CA CYS A 92 -4.50 -2.47 0.04
C CYS A 92 -3.04 -2.03 0.16
N ILE A 93 -2.25 -2.26 -0.88
CA ILE A 93 -0.84 -1.84 -0.95
C ILE A 93 -0.71 -0.85 -2.10
N HIS A 94 -0.03 0.26 -1.85
CA HIS A 94 0.24 1.28 -2.86
C HIS A 94 1.75 1.47 -2.99
N PHE A 95 2.22 1.60 -4.22
CA PHE A 95 3.56 2.06 -4.54
C PHE A 95 3.48 3.42 -5.23
N TYR A 96 4.35 4.33 -4.82
CA TYR A 96 4.46 5.67 -5.36
C TYR A 96 5.86 5.86 -5.90
N MET A 97 5.96 6.29 -7.16
CA MET A 97 7.22 6.49 -7.85
C MET A 97 7.11 7.64 -8.86
N GLN A 98 8.23 8.30 -9.15
CA GLN A 98 8.34 9.28 -10.23
C GLN A 98 8.81 8.59 -11.51
N LEU A 99 8.20 8.93 -12.63
CA LEU A 99 8.60 8.51 -13.97
C LEU A 99 9.04 9.76 -14.75
N GLU A 100 10.32 9.80 -15.11
CA GLU A 100 10.91 10.94 -15.84
C GLU A 100 10.84 10.76 -17.36
N GLY A 101 10.63 11.86 -18.07
CA GLY A 101 10.68 11.96 -19.52
C GLY A 101 9.35 11.67 -20.23
N PRO A 102 9.19 12.18 -21.46
CA PRO A 102 7.99 12.00 -22.28
C PRO A 102 7.92 10.63 -22.96
N GLY A 103 8.51 9.59 -22.35
CA GLY A 103 8.60 8.24 -22.92
C GLY A 103 7.25 7.55 -23.09
N ASP A 104 7.27 6.32 -23.61
CA ASP A 104 6.06 5.50 -23.76
C ASP A 104 5.55 5.05 -22.38
N ILE A 105 4.72 5.90 -21.77
CA ILE A 105 4.10 5.66 -20.46
C ILE A 105 3.31 4.34 -20.44
N PRO A 106 2.51 3.98 -21.47
CA PRO A 106 1.90 2.66 -21.56
C PRO A 106 2.88 1.49 -21.41
N ASP A 107 4.04 1.52 -22.07
CA ASP A 107 5.01 0.44 -21.98
C ASP A 107 5.67 0.37 -20.60
N ARG A 108 6.01 1.51 -20.00
CA ARG A 108 6.50 1.55 -18.61
C ARG A 108 5.49 0.99 -17.61
N ALA A 109 4.21 1.31 -17.79
CA ALA A 109 3.15 0.77 -16.95
C ALA A 109 3.04 -0.75 -17.07
N LYS A 110 3.22 -1.32 -18.28
CA LYS A 110 3.26 -2.78 -18.48
C LYS A 110 4.47 -3.42 -17.81
N GLU A 111 5.65 -2.82 -17.91
CA GLU A 111 6.88 -3.31 -17.26
C GLU A 111 6.72 -3.35 -15.73
N ILE A 112 6.23 -2.27 -15.13
CA ILE A 112 5.92 -2.19 -13.70
C ILE A 112 4.93 -3.27 -13.29
N THR A 113 3.87 -3.48 -14.08
CA THR A 113 2.87 -4.53 -13.83
C THR A 113 3.49 -5.93 -13.91
N THR A 114 4.45 -6.14 -14.83
CA THR A 114 5.15 -7.41 -14.99
C THR A 114 6.02 -7.72 -13.78
N ILE A 115 6.83 -6.75 -13.33
CA ILE A 115 7.66 -6.87 -12.11
C ILE A 115 6.80 -7.29 -10.91
N LEU A 116 5.65 -6.64 -10.73
CA LEU A 116 4.74 -6.96 -9.62
C LEU A 116 4.07 -8.33 -9.80
N ASN A 117 3.65 -8.69 -11.01
CA ASN A 117 3.05 -10.01 -11.24
C ASN A 117 4.03 -11.16 -11.02
N ASP A 118 5.32 -10.98 -11.32
CA ASP A 118 6.35 -12.00 -11.08
C ASP A 118 6.53 -12.27 -9.57
N ILE A 119 6.39 -11.24 -8.73
CA ILE A 119 6.49 -11.35 -7.27
C ILE A 119 5.20 -11.91 -6.67
N TRP A 120 4.05 -11.41 -7.13
CA TRP A 120 2.75 -11.72 -6.51
C TRP A 120 1.99 -12.88 -7.17
N GLY A 121 2.50 -13.44 -8.27
CA GLY A 121 1.89 -14.57 -8.98
C GLY A 121 0.50 -14.28 -9.52
N GLN A 122 0.25 -13.06 -10.04
CA GLN A 122 -1.05 -12.60 -10.57
C GLN A 122 -2.21 -12.63 -9.55
N ARG A 123 -1.92 -12.67 -8.25
CA ARG A 123 -2.94 -12.70 -7.20
C ARG A 123 -3.67 -11.37 -6.99
N PRO A 124 -2.99 -10.21 -6.85
CA PRO A 124 -3.68 -8.94 -6.67
C PRO A 124 -4.21 -8.40 -7.99
N PHE A 125 -5.31 -7.65 -7.92
CA PHE A 125 -5.75 -6.79 -8.99
C PHE A 125 -4.88 -5.52 -8.98
N ILE A 126 -4.11 -5.33 -10.06
CA ILE A 126 -3.16 -4.22 -10.18
C ILE A 126 -3.79 -3.09 -10.99
N THR A 127 -3.82 -1.88 -10.42
CA THR A 127 -4.19 -0.66 -11.15
C THR A 127 -3.09 0.38 -11.04
N GLN A 128 -2.97 1.25 -12.04
CA GLN A 128 -2.00 2.36 -12.02
C GLN A 128 -2.74 3.67 -12.27
N THR A 129 -2.50 4.66 -11.42
CA THR A 129 -2.98 6.03 -11.58
C THR A 129 -1.78 6.93 -11.85
N LEU A 130 -1.78 7.58 -13.00
CA LEU A 130 -0.74 8.53 -13.39
C LEU A 130 -1.24 9.96 -13.18
N SER A 131 -0.46 10.77 -12.48
CA SER A 131 -0.72 12.19 -12.24
C SER A 131 0.50 13.02 -12.59
N ALA A 132 0.29 14.24 -13.07
CA ALA A 132 1.37 15.20 -13.31
C ALA A 132 1.05 16.52 -12.61
N LYS A 133 2.06 17.12 -11.98
CA LYS A 133 1.94 18.47 -11.41
C LYS A 133 2.23 19.48 -12.51
N LEU A 134 1.25 20.32 -12.84
CA LEU A 134 1.40 21.37 -13.85
C LEU A 134 1.71 22.70 -13.17
N PRO A 135 2.84 23.37 -13.48
CA PRO A 135 3.13 24.68 -12.93
C PRO A 135 2.26 25.76 -13.60
N GLU A 136 1.78 26.71 -12.79
CA GLU A 136 0.81 27.74 -13.19
C GLU A 136 1.22 28.56 -14.42
N HIS A 137 2.50 28.91 -14.52
CA HIS A 137 2.99 29.89 -15.49
C HIS A 137 3.68 29.27 -16.72
N ARG A 138 3.86 27.94 -16.77
CA ARG A 138 4.55 27.26 -17.88
C ARG A 138 4.09 25.82 -18.03
N ILE A 139 2.93 25.64 -18.65
CA ILE A 139 2.41 24.30 -18.95
C ILE A 139 3.12 23.77 -20.20
N GLU A 140 4.01 22.79 -20.02
CA GLU A 140 4.61 22.03 -21.11
C GLU A 140 3.82 20.72 -21.32
N TRP A 141 3.60 20.34 -22.57
CA TRP A 141 2.88 19.11 -22.92
C TRP A 141 3.67 18.26 -23.94
N PRO A 142 3.85 16.96 -23.68
CA PRO A 142 3.46 16.24 -22.46
C PRO A 142 4.30 16.64 -21.23
N PRO A 143 3.79 16.45 -20.00
CA PRO A 143 4.56 16.61 -18.78
C PRO A 143 5.87 15.82 -18.80
N GLN A 144 6.94 16.42 -18.26
CA GLN A 144 8.25 15.78 -18.17
C GLN A 144 8.40 14.85 -16.96
N SER A 145 7.54 14.99 -15.94
CA SER A 145 7.54 14.12 -14.76
C SER A 145 6.12 13.68 -14.46
N TRP A 146 5.98 12.38 -14.19
CA TRP A 146 4.73 11.76 -13.82
C TRP A 146 4.88 11.07 -12.47
N GLU A 147 3.94 11.32 -11.57
CA GLU A 147 3.75 10.51 -10.38
C GLU A 147 2.90 9.30 -10.78
N ASN A 148 3.45 8.11 -10.58
CA ASN A 148 2.73 6.86 -10.75
C ASN A 148 2.37 6.30 -9.38
N ARG A 149 1.07 6.08 -9.17
CA ARG A 149 0.54 5.33 -8.03
C ARG A 149 0.05 3.97 -8.51
N VAL A 150 0.78 2.93 -8.15
CA VAL A 150 0.37 1.54 -8.39
C VAL A 150 -0.40 1.04 -7.17
N THR A 151 -1.59 0.50 -7.37
CA THR A 151 -2.44 -0.06 -6.33
C THR A 151 -2.58 -1.56 -6.53
N LEU A 152 -2.27 -2.33 -5.47
CA LEU A 152 -2.56 -3.75 -5.36
C LEU A 152 -3.78 -3.94 -4.47
N ASP A 153 -4.88 -4.41 -5.07
CA ASP A 153 -6.11 -4.77 -4.36
C ASP A 153 -6.31 -6.28 -4.38
N PHE A 154 -6.47 -6.89 -3.21
CA PHE A 154 -6.66 -8.33 -3.09
C PHE A 154 -8.14 -8.76 -3.15
N HIS A 155 -9.08 -7.80 -3.10
CA HIS A 155 -10.53 -8.03 -3.10
C HIS A 155 -11.01 -9.11 -2.12
N ARG A 156 -10.26 -9.31 -1.02
CA ARG A 156 -10.56 -10.29 0.02
C ARG A 156 -10.48 -9.61 1.38
N LYS A 157 -11.37 -10.03 2.28
CA LYS A 157 -11.27 -9.70 3.68
C LYS A 157 -10.27 -10.64 4.36
N ILE A 158 -9.63 -10.12 5.39
CA ILE A 158 -8.77 -10.88 6.30
C ILE A 158 -9.31 -10.78 7.72
N ASP A 159 -9.16 -11.87 8.47
CA ASP A 159 -9.44 -11.95 9.89
C ASP A 159 -8.17 -12.41 10.65
N GLU A 160 -8.33 -12.75 11.93
CA GLU A 160 -7.21 -13.18 12.78
C GLU A 160 -6.56 -14.49 12.32
N GLY A 161 -7.30 -15.35 11.58
CA GLY A 161 -6.76 -16.57 11.01
C GLY A 161 -5.75 -16.32 9.89
N ASN A 162 -5.74 -15.12 9.30
CA ASN A 162 -4.80 -14.74 8.25
C ASN A 162 -3.56 -14.00 8.76
N ILE A 163 -3.37 -13.91 10.08
CA ILE A 163 -2.26 -13.14 10.66
C ILE A 163 -0.89 -13.67 10.18
N GLU A 164 -0.72 -14.98 10.02
CA GLU A 164 0.53 -15.56 9.54
C GLU A 164 0.88 -15.10 8.11
N ASP A 165 -0.13 -14.89 7.26
CA ASP A 165 0.05 -14.42 5.88
C ASP A 165 0.53 -12.96 5.80
N LEU A 166 0.34 -12.15 6.85
CA LEU A 166 0.75 -10.74 6.86
C LEU A 166 2.26 -10.59 6.73
N ARG A 167 3.04 -11.50 7.33
CA ARG A 167 4.51 -11.48 7.24
C ARG A 167 4.96 -11.69 5.80
N LEU A 168 4.37 -12.66 5.10
CA LEU A 168 4.64 -12.91 3.69
C LEU A 168 4.24 -11.72 2.81
N LEU A 169 3.10 -11.08 3.13
CA LEU A 169 2.63 -9.89 2.43
C LEU A 169 3.62 -8.72 2.58
N ILE A 170 4.19 -8.51 3.77
CA ILE A 170 5.24 -7.50 3.99
C ILE A 170 6.52 -7.86 3.22
N GLU A 171 6.94 -9.12 3.23
CA GLU A 171 8.11 -9.58 2.46
C GLU A 171 7.96 -9.30 0.97
N HIS A 172 6.83 -9.69 0.38
CA HIS A 172 6.54 -9.39 -1.02
C HIS A 172 6.44 -7.89 -1.28
N THR A 173 5.96 -7.09 -0.33
CA THR A 173 5.92 -5.62 -0.44
C THR A 173 7.34 -5.05 -0.51
N ILE A 174 8.26 -5.52 0.34
CA ILE A 174 9.66 -5.09 0.35
C ILE A 174 10.37 -5.55 -0.93
N GLN A 175 10.13 -6.78 -1.39
CA GLN A 175 10.67 -7.27 -2.67
C GLN A 175 10.16 -6.41 -3.84
N SER A 176 8.87 -6.07 -3.85
CA SER A 176 8.27 -5.19 -4.86
C SER A 176 8.91 -3.82 -4.83
N LEU A 177 9.08 -3.25 -3.64
CA LEU A 177 9.73 -1.96 -3.44
C LEU A 177 11.16 -1.95 -3.98
N ALA A 178 11.93 -3.01 -3.75
CA ALA A 178 13.28 -3.17 -4.31
C ALA A 178 13.29 -3.33 -5.83
N GLY A 179 12.40 -4.16 -6.38
CA GLY A 179 12.27 -4.33 -7.83
C GLY A 179 11.89 -3.03 -8.53
N LEU A 180 10.94 -2.27 -7.97
CA LEU A 180 10.51 -0.98 -8.50
C LEU A 180 11.59 0.11 -8.33
N GLN A 181 12.32 0.13 -7.23
CA GLN A 181 13.43 1.07 -7.06
C GLN A 181 14.52 0.83 -8.11
N ASN A 182 14.92 -0.44 -8.30
CA ASN A 182 15.90 -0.80 -9.33
C ASN A 182 15.44 -0.40 -10.74
N TYR A 183 14.14 -0.51 -11.02
CA TYR A 183 13.57 -0.04 -12.29
C TYR A 183 13.72 1.48 -12.44
N VAL A 184 13.34 2.26 -11.42
CA VAL A 184 13.46 3.74 -11.46
C VAL A 184 14.92 4.17 -11.58
N ASP A 185 15.84 3.50 -10.89
CA ASP A 185 17.26 3.86 -10.92
C ASP A 185 17.91 3.61 -12.31
N GLN A 186 17.33 2.72 -13.12
CA GLN A 186 17.79 2.40 -14.47
C GLN A 186 17.21 3.32 -15.55
N THR A 187 16.16 4.08 -15.24
CA THR A 187 15.41 4.90 -16.21
C THR A 187 15.71 6.39 -16.06
#